data_AF-A0A0N8T2H5-F1
#
_entry.id   AF-A0A0N8T2H5-F1
#
_cell.length_a   1.000
_cell.length_b   1.000
_cell.length_c   1.000
_cell.angle_alpha   90.00
_cell.angle_beta   90.00
_cell.angle_gamma   90.00
#
_symmetry.space_group_name_H-M   'P 1'
#
loop_
_entity.id
_entity.type
_entity.pdbx_description
1 polymer ?
#
loop_
_entity_poly.entity_id
_entity_poly.type
_entity_poly.pdbx_seq_one_letter_code
_entity_poly.pdbx_strand_id
1 'polypeptide(L)'
;MRSVVEVNTTKLKDWEYEKEYRALLTPFLIDLKDHLSRKCVYDFDSLNGLIFGIKTPVAEKMKAISIVKALCKAHNRNSFNFYQARYNLTANKITHHLIDVSLEC
;
A
#
# COMPACT_ATOMS: atom_id res chain seq x y z
N MET A 1 -7.48 25.97 13.43
CA MET A 1 -8.00 24.61 13.15
C MET A 1 -7.49 24.20 11.78
N ARG A 2 -6.81 23.05 11.65
CA ARG A 2 -6.32 22.58 10.33
C ARG A 2 -7.50 22.07 9.50
N SER A 3 -7.47 22.30 8.19
CA SER A 3 -8.53 21.81 7.30
C SER A 3 -8.46 20.29 7.11
N VAL A 4 -9.57 19.67 6.69
CA VAL A 4 -9.59 18.22 6.37
C VAL A 4 -8.55 17.87 5.31
N VAL A 5 -8.32 18.76 4.34
CA VAL A 5 -7.30 18.57 3.31
C VAL A 5 -5.91 18.56 3.94
N GLU A 6 -5.57 19.59 4.74
CA GLU A 6 -4.26 19.69 5.39
C GLU A 6 -3.94 18.48 6.27
N VAL A 7 -4.92 17.97 7.02
CA VAL A 7 -4.71 16.80 7.88
C VAL A 7 -4.37 15.54 7.07
N ASN A 8 -4.96 15.37 5.88
CA ASN A 8 -4.74 14.20 5.03
C ASN A 8 -3.59 14.37 4.03
N THR A 9 -3.09 15.58 3.80
CA THR A 9 -1.97 15.85 2.88
C THR A 9 -0.65 16.22 3.57
N THR A 10 -0.64 16.44 4.88
CA THR A 10 0.60 16.72 5.61
C THR A 10 1.43 15.44 5.78
N LYS A 11 2.67 15.44 5.31
CA LYS A 11 3.64 14.38 5.59
C LYS A 11 4.12 14.46 7.04
N LEU A 12 4.28 13.30 7.67
CA LEU A 12 5.06 13.20 8.91
C LEU A 12 6.55 13.33 8.58
N LYS A 13 7.37 13.73 9.56
CA LYS A 13 8.82 13.91 9.36
C LYS A 13 9.51 12.66 8.82
N ASP A 14 9.06 11.49 9.25
CA ASP A 14 9.56 10.19 8.78
C ASP A 14 9.14 9.82 7.35
N TRP A 15 8.27 10.59 6.72
CA TRP A 15 7.75 10.36 5.36
C TRP A 15 8.04 11.55 4.42
N GLU A 16 8.77 12.55 4.92
CA GLU A 16 9.12 13.77 4.18
C GLU A 16 9.94 13.46 2.91
N TYR A 17 10.81 12.46 2.97
CA TYR A 17 11.70 12.11 1.87
C TYR A 17 11.03 11.37 0.70
N GLU A 18 9.81 10.87 0.87
CA GLU A 18 9.13 10.11 -0.18
C GLU A 18 8.59 11.02 -1.29
N LYS A 19 8.79 10.64 -2.55
CA LYS A 19 8.14 11.28 -3.70
C LYS A 19 6.75 10.69 -3.85
N GLU A 20 5.75 11.34 -3.26
CA GLU A 20 4.36 10.88 -3.27
C GLU A 20 3.42 11.89 -3.92
N TYR A 21 2.36 11.39 -4.54
CA TYR A 21 1.19 12.17 -4.96
C TYR A 21 -0.03 11.57 -4.26
N ARG A 22 -0.95 12.41 -3.76
CA ARG A 22 -2.17 11.98 -3.07
C ARG A 22 -3.39 12.44 -3.83
N ALA A 23 -4.25 11.48 -4.19
CA ALA A 23 -5.61 11.76 -4.64
C ALA A 23 -6.55 11.71 -3.43
N LEU A 24 -7.37 12.74 -3.23
CA LEU A 24 -8.37 12.78 -2.17
C LEU A 24 -9.77 12.72 -2.77
N LEU A 25 -10.51 11.66 -2.44
CA LEU A 25 -11.92 11.52 -2.77
C LEU A 25 -12.74 12.21 -1.67
N THR A 26 -13.38 13.34 -1.99
CA THR A 26 -14.19 14.09 -1.03
C THR A 26 -15.69 13.98 -1.39
N PRO A 27 -16.58 13.73 -0.40
CA PRO A 27 -18.02 13.59 -0.64
C PRO A 27 -18.69 14.84 -1.24
N PHE A 28 -18.01 15.98 -1.18
CA PHE A 28 -18.49 17.24 -1.75
C PHE A 28 -18.54 17.21 -3.29
N LEU A 29 -17.66 16.42 -3.93
CA LEU A 29 -17.57 16.34 -5.39
C LEU A 29 -18.14 15.04 -5.98
N ILE A 30 -18.22 13.97 -5.18
CA ILE A 30 -18.59 12.62 -5.65
C ILE A 30 -19.46 11.94 -4.59
N ASP A 31 -20.53 11.25 -5.00
CA ASP A 31 -21.31 10.40 -4.08
C ASP A 31 -20.52 9.13 -3.71
N LEU A 32 -20.02 9.11 -2.48
CA LEU A 32 -19.23 8.03 -1.91
C LEU A 32 -20.04 7.06 -1.05
N LYS A 33 -21.38 7.10 -1.10
CA LYS A 33 -22.24 6.20 -0.29
C LYS A 33 -22.04 4.74 -0.68
N ASP A 34 -22.07 4.43 -1.98
CA ASP A 34 -21.83 3.07 -2.44
C ASP A 34 -20.35 2.68 -2.33
N HIS A 35 -20.11 1.42 -2.00
CA HIS A 35 -18.76 0.89 -1.86
C HIS A 35 -18.01 0.75 -3.18
N LEU A 36 -18.72 0.59 -4.31
CA LEU A 36 -18.06 0.52 -5.62
C LEU A 36 -17.59 1.90 -6.07
N SER A 37 -18.30 2.97 -5.73
CA SER A 37 -17.88 4.35 -6.07
C SER A 37 -16.62 4.80 -5.34
N ARG A 38 -16.20 4.06 -4.30
CA ARG A 38 -14.95 4.30 -3.56
C ARG A 38 -13.75 3.51 -4.10
N LYS A 39 -13.94 2.63 -5.09
CA LYS A 39 -12.84 1.82 -5.67
C LYS A 39 -12.12 2.61 -6.75
N CYS A 40 -10.80 2.74 -6.62
CA CYS A 40 -9.95 3.22 -7.71
C CYS A 40 -9.51 2.04 -8.58
N VAL A 41 -9.74 2.14 -9.89
CA VAL A 41 -9.20 1.18 -10.86
C VAL A 41 -7.79 1.61 -11.23
N TYR A 42 -6.88 0.66 -11.23
CA TYR A 42 -5.49 0.86 -11.62
C TYR A 42 -5.04 -0.34 -12.48
N ASP A 43 -4.03 -0.12 -13.30
CA ASP A 43 -3.36 -1.20 -14.02
C ASP A 43 -2.42 -1.93 -13.05
N PHE A 44 -2.61 -3.24 -12.90
CA PHE A 44 -1.82 -4.06 -11.98
C PHE A 44 -0.31 -4.03 -12.31
N ASP A 45 0.03 -3.91 -13.60
CA ASP A 45 1.43 -3.84 -14.04
C ASP A 45 2.11 -2.53 -13.65
N SER A 46 1.33 -1.51 -13.27
CA SER A 46 1.85 -0.26 -12.71
C SER A 46 2.31 -0.37 -11.24
N LEU A 47 1.98 -1.46 -10.54
CA LEU A 47 2.42 -1.65 -9.15
C LEU A 47 3.84 -2.23 -9.10
N ASN A 48 4.72 -1.72 -8.22
CA ASN A 48 6.03 -2.34 -8.01
C ASN A 48 6.01 -3.46 -6.94
N GLY A 49 5.12 -3.35 -5.95
CA GLY A 49 5.10 -4.26 -4.81
C GLY A 49 4.04 -3.91 -3.77
N LEU A 50 4.01 -4.70 -2.69
CA LEU A 50 3.12 -4.55 -1.54
C LEU A 50 3.93 -4.52 -0.25
N ILE A 51 3.67 -3.55 0.62
CA ILE A 51 4.27 -3.48 1.95
C ILE A 51 3.23 -3.75 3.04
N PHE A 52 3.52 -4.70 3.92
CA PHE A 52 2.70 -5.00 5.09
C PHE A 52 3.08 -4.08 6.26
N GLY A 53 2.06 -3.52 6.91
CA GLY A 53 2.24 -2.77 8.15
C GLY A 53 2.80 -3.64 9.28
N ILE A 54 3.41 -2.99 10.27
CA ILE A 54 4.14 -3.63 11.38
C ILE A 54 3.30 -4.69 12.11
N LYS A 55 2.02 -4.41 12.34
CA LYS A 55 1.10 -5.27 13.11
C LYS A 55 0.18 -6.13 12.23
N THR A 56 0.46 -6.25 10.93
CA THR A 56 -0.38 -7.06 10.04
C THR A 56 -0.31 -8.53 10.46
N PRO A 57 -1.44 -9.23 10.72
CA PRO A 57 -1.43 -10.64 11.09
C PRO A 57 -0.92 -11.52 9.94
N VAL A 58 -0.25 -12.63 10.27
CA VAL A 58 0.29 -13.56 9.26
C VAL A 58 -0.80 -14.10 8.33
N ALA A 59 -1.96 -14.45 8.88
CA ALA A 59 -3.09 -14.95 8.07
C ALA A 59 -3.52 -13.96 6.97
N GLU A 60 -3.56 -12.66 7.29
CA GLU A 60 -3.91 -11.63 6.32
C GLU A 60 -2.80 -11.40 5.29
N LYS A 61 -1.53 -11.51 5.69
CA LYS A 61 -0.40 -11.49 4.73
C LYS A 61 -0.53 -12.63 3.73
N MET A 62 -0.81 -13.84 4.20
CA MET A 62 -0.96 -15.02 3.33
C MET A 62 -2.13 -14.87 2.35
N LYS A 63 -3.27 -14.32 2.80
CA LYS A 63 -4.40 -14.00 1.92
C LYS A 63 -4.03 -12.96 0.85
N ALA A 64 -3.32 -11.89 1.23
CA ALA A 64 -2.90 -10.89 0.27
C ALA A 64 -1.90 -11.46 -0.75
N ILE A 65 -0.93 -12.26 -0.28
CA ILE A 65 0.05 -12.94 -1.15
C ILE A 65 -0.66 -13.87 -2.15
N SER A 66 -1.67 -14.64 -1.73
CA SER A 66 -2.39 -15.54 -2.65
C SER A 66 -3.16 -14.77 -3.72
N ILE A 67 -3.78 -13.64 -3.36
CA ILE A 67 -4.47 -12.76 -4.32
C ILE A 67 -3.47 -12.20 -5.34
N VAL A 68 -2.32 -11.68 -4.87
CA VAL A 68 -1.30 -11.12 -5.75
C VAL A 68 -0.69 -12.19 -6.66
N LYS A 69 -0.46 -13.42 -6.17
CA LYS A 69 -0.02 -14.55 -7.00
C LYS A 69 -0.99 -14.83 -8.15
N ALA A 70 -2.29 -14.86 -7.87
CA ALA A 70 -3.31 -15.06 -8.90
C ALA A 70 -3.30 -13.92 -9.94
N LEU A 71 -3.10 -12.67 -9.50
CA LEU A 71 -2.98 -11.52 -10.39
C LEU A 71 -1.71 -11.59 -11.26
N CYS A 72 -0.56 -11.96 -10.69
CA CYS A 72 0.67 -12.16 -11.47
C CYS A 72 0.47 -13.15 -12.61
N LYS A 73 -0.15 -14.31 -12.33
CA LYS A 73 -0.48 -15.30 -13.35
C LYS A 73 -1.43 -14.77 -14.42
N ALA A 74 -2.47 -14.03 -14.01
CA ALA A 74 -3.44 -13.46 -14.95
C ALA A 74 -2.81 -12.39 -15.88
N HIS A 75 -1.78 -11.69 -15.40
CA HIS A 75 -1.08 -10.63 -16.13
C HIS A 75 0.25 -11.09 -16.78
N ASN A 76 0.61 -12.38 -16.70
CA ASN A 76 1.90 -12.90 -17.16
C ASN A 76 3.12 -12.12 -16.60
N ARG A 77 3.04 -11.74 -15.33
CA ARG A 77 4.03 -10.91 -14.68
C ARG A 77 5.00 -11.76 -13.89
N ASN A 78 6.30 -11.71 -14.20
CA ASN A 78 7.31 -12.62 -13.64
C ASN A 78 7.74 -12.33 -12.19
N SER A 79 7.48 -11.13 -11.66
CA SER A 79 7.94 -10.78 -10.31
C SER A 79 7.06 -9.73 -9.65
N PHE A 80 6.93 -9.83 -8.33
CA PHE A 80 6.23 -8.87 -7.50
C PHE A 80 6.89 -8.78 -6.12
N ASN A 81 7.21 -7.57 -5.66
CA ASN A 81 7.95 -7.40 -4.41
C ASN A 81 7.00 -7.37 -3.20
N PHE A 82 7.32 -8.13 -2.15
CA PHE A 82 6.64 -8.03 -0.86
C PHE A 82 7.60 -7.48 0.18
N TYR A 83 7.12 -6.54 0.99
CA TYR A 83 7.91 -5.92 2.05
C TYR A 83 7.19 -6.04 3.39
N GLN A 84 7.97 -6.09 4.48
CA GLN A 84 7.46 -5.98 5.84
C GLN A 84 8.03 -4.73 6.50
N ALA A 85 7.14 -3.82 6.92
CA ALA A 85 7.51 -2.71 7.78
C ALA A 85 7.89 -3.21 9.17
N ARG A 86 8.92 -2.63 9.76
CA ARG A 86 9.36 -2.88 11.14
C ARG A 86 9.82 -1.58 11.78
N TYR A 87 9.69 -1.48 13.09
CA TYR A 87 10.28 -0.37 13.82
C TYR A 87 11.74 -0.68 14.13
N ASN A 88 12.65 0.20 13.72
CA ASN A 88 14.07 0.12 14.04
C ASN A 88 14.34 0.97 15.29
N LEU A 89 14.60 0.31 16.42
CA LEU A 89 14.86 0.96 17.71
C LEU A 89 16.09 1.86 17.66
N THR A 90 17.18 1.41 17.03
CA THR A 90 18.45 2.14 16.95
C THR A 90 18.31 3.42 16.14
N ALA A 91 17.60 3.36 15.02
CA ALA A 91 17.38 4.50 14.15
C ALA A 91 16.19 5.38 14.58
N ASN A 92 15.39 4.92 15.56
CA ASN A 92 14.12 5.52 15.99
C ASN A 92 13.18 5.82 14.80
N LYS A 93 13.09 4.89 13.84
CA LYS A 93 12.36 5.08 12.57
C LYS A 93 11.67 3.79 12.13
N ILE A 94 10.60 3.93 11.35
CA ILE A 94 10.03 2.81 10.61
C ILE A 94 10.92 2.54 9.40
N THR A 95 11.32 1.28 9.26
CA THR A 95 12.03 0.77 8.08
C THR A 95 11.25 -0.40 7.49
N HIS A 96 11.68 -0.89 6.33
CA HIS A 96 11.11 -2.09 5.73
C HIS A 96 12.20 -2.99 5.17
N HIS A 97 11.87 -4.25 4.95
CA HIS A 97 12.74 -5.22 4.32
C HIS A 97 11.94 -6.06 3.34
N LEU A 98 12.60 -6.53 2.28
CA LEU A 98 12.01 -7.47 1.35
C LEU A 98 11.73 -8.79 2.08
N ILE A 99 10.57 -9.38 1.81
CA ILE A 99 10.21 -10.71 2.27
C ILE A 99 10.54 -11.66 1.13
N ASP A 100 11.36 -12.66 1.42
CA ASP A 100 11.55 -13.77 0.49
C ASP A 100 10.31 -14.66 0.53
N VAL A 101 9.49 -14.51 -0.49
CA VAL A 101 8.33 -15.36 -0.73
C VAL A 101 8.67 -16.16 -1.96
N SER A 102 8.63 -17.49 -1.87
CA SER A 102 8.68 -18.34 -3.05
C SER A 102 7.49 -17.98 -3.96
N LEU A 103 7.78 -17.17 -4.96
CA LEU A 103 6.83 -16.67 -5.93
C LEU A 103 7.09 -17.43 -7.22
N GLU A 104 6.25 -18.42 -7.48
CA GLU A 104 5.91 -18.79 -8.84
C GLU A 104 4.87 -17.77 -9.29
N CYS A 105 5.36 -16.65 -9.83
CA CYS A 105 4.52 -15.69 -10.52
C CYS A 105 4.26 -16.16 -11.96
#